data_AF-A0A845QYR8-F1
#
_entry.id   AF-A0A845QYR8-F1
#
_cell.length_a   1.000
_cell.length_b   1.000
_cell.length_c   1.000
_cell.angle_alpha   90.00
_cell.angle_beta   90.00
_cell.angle_gamma   90.00
#
_symmetry.space_group_name_H-M   'P 1'
#
loop_
_entity.id
_entity.type
_entity.pdbx_description
1 polymer ?
#
loop_
_entity_poly.entity_id
_entity_poly.type
_entity_poly.pdbx_seq_one_letter_code
_entity_poly.pdbx_strand_id
1 'polypeptide(L)'
;MEYLFEKVSYLRGLADGLDINEKSKEGKLLLNIVDVLDDIVDALEGLALEQDEMAEYIDYIDEDLSDVEEDIYDVYDEFDEFDEDFDEYEDDEEK
;
A
#
# COMPACT_ATOMS: atom_id res chain seq x y z
N MET A 1 4.19 14.78 1.29
CA MET A 1 3.22 15.62 0.55
C MET A 1 3.48 17.12 0.69
N GLU A 2 3.91 17.63 1.85
CA GLU A 2 4.21 19.05 2.10
C GLU A 2 5.01 19.75 0.99
N TYR A 3 6.04 19.11 0.43
CA TYR A 3 6.85 19.70 -0.65
C TYR A 3 6.03 20.11 -1.89
N LEU A 4 5.02 19.32 -2.28
CA LEU A 4 4.17 19.64 -3.43
C LEU A 4 3.23 20.81 -3.11
N PHE A 5 2.67 20.83 -1.90
CA PHE A 5 1.89 21.95 -1.37
C PHE A 5 2.69 23.25 -1.35
N GLU A 6 3.94 23.21 -0.89
CA GLU A 6 4.84 24.37 -0.92
C GLU A 6 5.11 24.85 -2.34
N LYS A 7 5.24 23.93 -3.31
CA LYS A 7 5.43 24.28 -4.72
C LYS A 7 4.21 24.95 -5.33
N VAL A 8 3.01 24.43 -5.08
CA VAL A 8 1.75 25.05 -5.57
C VAL A 8 1.55 26.42 -4.91
N SER A 9 1.79 26.52 -3.60
CA SER A 9 1.74 27.78 -2.85
C SER A 9 2.74 28.81 -3.38
N TYR A 10 3.96 28.38 -3.72
CA TYR A 10 4.96 29.23 -4.35
C TYR A 10 4.52 29.70 -5.74
N LEU A 11 3.91 28.83 -6.56
CA LEU A 11 3.38 29.23 -7.87
C LEU A 11 2.25 30.25 -7.75
N ARG A 12 1.37 30.10 -6.75
CA ARG A 12 0.32 31.08 -6.43
C ARG A 12 0.94 32.44 -6.07
N GLY A 13 1.90 32.45 -5.15
CA GLY A 13 2.59 33.69 -4.76
C GLY A 13 3.40 34.33 -5.90
N LEU A 14 3.96 33.52 -6.79
CA LEU A 14 4.66 34.00 -7.98
C LEU A 14 3.69 34.63 -8.99
N ALA A 15 2.51 34.04 -9.20
CA ALA A 15 1.47 34.60 -10.05
C ALA A 15 1.02 35.98 -9.53
N ASP A 16 0.81 36.11 -8.22
CA ASP A 16 0.48 37.38 -7.57
C ASP A 16 1.61 38.42 -7.75
N GLY A 17 2.87 38.00 -7.54
CA GLY A 17 4.04 38.87 -7.67
C GLY A 17 4.29 39.37 -9.11
N LEU A 18 3.81 38.63 -10.12
CA LEU A 18 3.88 38.99 -11.54
C LEU A 18 2.65 39.78 -12.01
N ASP A 19 1.72 40.09 -11.12
CA ASP A 19 0.43 40.74 -11.42
C ASP A 19 -0.38 39.96 -12.49
N ILE A 20 -0.26 38.63 -12.47
CA ILE A 20 -1.07 37.74 -13.29
C ILE A 20 -2.48 37.76 -12.73
N ASN A 21 -3.45 38.12 -13.57
CA ASN A 21 -4.84 38.26 -13.19
C ASN A 21 -5.78 37.77 -14.29
N GLU A 22 -7.07 37.66 -13.98
CA GLU A 22 -8.08 37.15 -14.90
C GLU A 22 -8.44 38.11 -16.06
N LYS A 23 -7.80 39.29 -16.16
CA LYS A 23 -8.11 40.26 -17.22
C LYS A 23 -7.59 39.81 -18.58
N SER A 24 -6.50 39.03 -18.60
CA SER A 24 -5.99 38.41 -19.83
C SER A 24 -6.45 36.95 -19.93
N LYS A 25 -6.55 36.45 -21.16
CA LYS A 25 -6.94 35.04 -21.39
C LYS A 25 -5.88 34.09 -20.84
N GLU A 26 -4.61 34.49 -21.02
CA GLU A 26 -3.43 33.78 -20.55
C GLU A 26 -3.37 33.76 -19.02
N GLY A 27 -3.64 34.90 -18.36
CA GLY A 27 -3.63 34.98 -16.90
C GLY A 27 -4.76 34.17 -16.28
N LYS A 28 -5.95 34.21 -16.87
CA LYS A 28 -7.05 33.33 -16.47
C LYS A 28 -6.67 31.85 -16.59
N LEU A 29 -6.07 31.44 -17.71
CA LEU A 29 -5.63 30.06 -17.92
C LEU A 29 -4.58 29.64 -16.88
N LEU A 30 -3.58 30.49 -16.60
CA LEU A 30 -2.52 30.19 -15.64
C LEU A 30 -3.05 30.04 -14.21
N LEU A 31 -3.97 30.92 -13.78
CA LEU A 31 -4.58 30.81 -12.46
C LEU A 31 -5.39 29.51 -12.32
N ASN A 32 -6.17 29.14 -13.34
CA ASN A 32 -6.91 27.88 -13.34
C ASN A 32 -5.98 26.66 -13.33
N ILE A 33 -4.80 26.73 -13.96
CA ILE A 33 -3.80 25.66 -13.86
C ILE A 33 -3.29 25.53 -12.43
N VAL A 34 -3.01 26.64 -11.74
CA VAL A 34 -2.58 26.62 -10.34
C VAL A 34 -3.68 26.03 -9.44
N ASP A 35 -4.94 26.38 -9.66
CA ASP A 35 -6.07 25.81 -8.91
C ASP A 35 -6.19 24.29 -9.11
N VAL A 36 -6.10 23.82 -10.36
CA VAL A 36 -6.13 22.37 -10.67
C VAL A 36 -4.93 21.64 -10.04
N LEU A 37 -3.76 22.28 -9.96
CA LEU A 37 -2.61 21.69 -9.29
C LEU A 37 -2.84 21.57 -7.77
N ASP A 38 -3.54 22.53 -7.16
CA ASP A 38 -3.96 22.47 -5.75
C ASP A 38 -4.87 21.25 -5.52
N ASP A 39 -5.92 21.11 -6.34
CA ASP A 39 -6.86 19.98 -6.28
C ASP A 39 -6.15 18.62 -6.46
N ILE A 40 -5.14 18.56 -7.33
CA ILE A 40 -4.34 17.34 -7.53
C ILE A 40 -3.52 17.02 -6.30
N VAL A 41 -2.91 18.02 -5.66
CA VAL A 41 -2.12 17.83 -4.45
C VAL A 41 -3.02 17.33 -3.32
N ASP A 42 -4.21 17.91 -3.15
CA ASP A 42 -5.20 17.44 -2.16
C ASP A 42 -5.63 15.99 -2.40
N ALA A 43 -5.94 15.64 -3.65
CA ALA A 43 -6.34 14.29 -4.01
C ALA A 43 -5.22 13.26 -3.77
N LEU A 44 -3.96 13.64 -4.03
CA LEU A 44 -2.79 12.79 -3.76
C LEU A 44 -2.53 12.60 -2.26
N GLU A 45 -2.82 13.62 -1.44
CA GLU A 45 -2.74 13.47 0.01
C GLU A 45 -3.78 12.49 0.53
N GLY A 46 -5.03 12.59 0.06
CA GLY A 46 -6.07 11.61 0.38
C GLY A 46 -5.69 10.19 -0.02
N LEU A 47 -5.14 10.01 -1.22
CA LEU A 47 -4.66 8.71 -1.70
C LEU A 47 -3.53 8.14 -0.83
N ALA A 48 -2.60 8.99 -0.38
CA ALA A 48 -1.50 8.55 0.47
C ALA A 48 -2.00 8.05 1.83
N LEU A 49 -2.99 8.73 2.42
CA LEU A 49 -3.62 8.31 3.67
C LEU A 49 -4.33 6.95 3.51
N GLU A 50 -5.11 6.78 2.45
CA GLU A 50 -5.77 5.50 2.16
C GLU A 50 -4.76 4.36 1.93
N GLN A 51 -3.60 4.67 1.33
CA GLN A 51 -2.53 3.69 1.15
C GLN A 51 -1.92 3.27 2.49
N ASP A 52 -1.66 4.22 3.38
CA ASP A 52 -1.12 3.94 4.72
C ASP A 52 -2.11 3.07 5.52
N GLU A 53 -3.41 3.39 5.49
CA GLU A 53 -4.46 2.57 6.11
C GLU A 53 -4.52 1.15 5.53
N MET A 54 -4.36 1.01 4.22
CA MET A 54 -4.32 -0.30 3.56
C MET A 54 -3.06 -1.11 3.93
N ALA A 55 -1.92 -0.44 4.15
CA ALA A 55 -0.72 -1.11 4.63
C ALA A 55 -0.94 -1.71 6.02
N GLU A 56 -1.56 -0.95 6.94
CA GLU A 56 -1.94 -1.48 8.26
C GLU A 56 -2.89 -2.68 8.16
N TYR A 57 -3.86 -2.63 7.24
CA TYR A 57 -4.77 -3.76 7.02
C TYR A 57 -4.07 -5.02 6.50
N ILE A 58 -3.05 -4.85 5.66
CA ILE A 58 -2.22 -5.96 5.18
C ILE A 58 -1.40 -6.54 6.33
N ASP A 59 -0.84 -5.70 7.21
CA ASP A 59 -0.10 -6.16 8.39
C ASP A 59 -1.00 -6.99 9.32
N TYR A 60 -2.26 -6.60 9.52
CA TYR A 60 -3.21 -7.41 10.29
C TYR A 60 -3.51 -8.76 9.64
N ILE A 61 -3.60 -8.81 8.31
CA ILE A 61 -3.80 -10.09 7.59
C ILE A 61 -2.57 -10.99 7.76
N ASP A 62 -1.36 -10.42 7.71
CA ASP A 62 -0.11 -11.17 7.90
C ASP A 62 -0.01 -11.75 9.32
N GLU A 63 -0.41 -10.98 10.33
CA GLU A 63 -0.52 -11.44 11.73
C GLU A 63 -1.55 -12.57 11.86
N ASP A 64 -2.78 -12.37 11.38
CA ASP A 64 -3.84 -13.39 11.41
C ASP A 64 -3.43 -14.68 10.67
N LEU A 65 -2.70 -14.53 9.55
CA LEU A 65 -2.22 -15.67 8.78
C LEU A 65 -1.11 -16.42 9.53
N SER A 66 -0.21 -15.70 10.22
CA SER A 66 0.84 -16.30 11.04
C SER A 66 0.26 -17.17 12.15
N ASP A 67 -0.80 -16.71 12.82
CA ASP A 67 -1.50 -17.48 13.86
C ASP A 67 -2.08 -18.79 13.28
N VAL A 68 -2.69 -18.73 12.09
CA VAL A 68 -3.22 -19.91 11.40
C VAL A 68 -2.11 -20.85 10.94
N GLU A 69 -0.98 -20.31 10.47
CA GLU A 69 0.18 -21.09 10.08
C GLU A 69 0.76 -21.85 11.29
N GLU A 70 0.92 -21.21 12.45
CA GLU A 70 1.37 -21.86 13.68
C GLU A 70 0.43 -23.01 14.07
N ASP A 71 -0.89 -22.77 14.12
CA ASP A 71 -1.89 -23.81 14.43
C ASP A 71 -1.84 -25.00 13.46
N ILE A 72 -1.51 -24.78 12.19
CA ILE A 72 -1.45 -25.84 11.17
C ILE A 72 -0.10 -26.56 11.24
N TYR A 73 1.02 -25.83 11.26
CA TYR A 73 2.35 -26.43 11.27
C TYR A 73 2.61 -27.23 12.55
N ASP A 74 2.13 -26.77 13.70
CA ASP A 74 2.20 -27.54 14.95
C ASP A 74 1.44 -28.87 14.86
N VAL A 75 0.30 -28.89 14.14
CA VAL A 75 -0.48 -30.12 13.91
C VAL A 75 0.19 -31.04 12.89
N TYR A 76 0.90 -30.51 11.90
CA TYR A 76 1.66 -31.30 10.93
C TYR A 76 2.93 -31.92 11.55
N ASP A 77 3.66 -31.17 12.38
CA ASP A 77 4.83 -31.69 13.12
C ASP A 77 4.42 -32.80 14.12
N GLU A 78 3.22 -32.74 14.69
CA GLU A 78 2.67 -33.82 15.54
C GLU A 78 2.22 -35.07 14.73
N PHE A 79 2.01 -34.93 13.42
CA PHE A 79 1.62 -36.02 12.52
C PHE A 79 2.81 -36.70 11.82
N ASP A 80 3.94 -36.01 11.65
CA ASP A 80 5.17 -36.57 11.05
C ASP A 80 5.88 -37.59 11.98
N GLU A 81 5.56 -37.66 13.27
CA GLU A 81 6.03 -38.73 14.17
C GLU A 81 5.27 -40.07 13.98
N PHE A 82 4.24 -40.14 13.13
CA PHE A 82 3.40 -41.34 12.96
C PHE A 82 3.58 -42.07 11.62
N ASP A 83 4.59 -41.73 10.81
CA ASP A 83 4.84 -42.34 9.49
C ASP A 83 6.19 -43.07 9.37
N GLU A 84 6.84 -43.42 10.49
CA GLU A 84 8.08 -44.24 10.51
C GLU A 84 7.86 -45.72 10.94
N ASP A 85 6.65 -46.27 10.83
CA ASP A 85 6.38 -47.68 11.22
C ASP A 85 5.57 -48.48 10.18
N PHE A 86 5.56 -48.03 8.92
CA PHE A 86 4.92 -48.75 7.80
C PHE A 86 5.92 -49.32 6.79
N ASP A 87 7.05 -49.87 7.23
CA ASP A 87 8.05 -50.44 6.31
C ASP A 87 8.76 -51.71 6.83
N GLU A 88 8.06 -52.61 7.54
CA GLU A 88 8.61 -53.96 7.79
C GLU A 88 7.53 -55.07 7.78
N TYR A 89 7.05 -55.41 6.58
CA TYR A 89 6.65 -56.80 6.26
C TYR A 89 7.14 -57.16 4.85
N GLU A 90 8.47 -57.21 4.67
CA GLU A 90 9.05 -58.24 3.79
C GLU A 90 8.88 -59.58 4.53
N ASP A 91 7.72 -60.23 4.39
CA ASP A 91 7.63 -61.67 4.68
C ASP A 91 7.78 -62.45 3.39
N ASP A 92 9.03 -62.83 3.23
CA ASP A 92 9.60 -63.80 2.32
C ASP A 92 8.98 -65.19 2.61
N GLU A 93 7.97 -65.62 1.84
CA GLU A 93 7.66 -67.06 1.73
C GLU A 93 7.72 -67.52 0.27
N GLU A 94 8.93 -67.92 -0.13
CA GLU A 94 9.16 -69.03 -1.05
C GLU A 94 8.23 -70.23 -0.70
N LYS A 95 7.34 -70.60 -1.62
CA LYS A 95 7.12 -72.00 -2.07
C LYS A 95 6.17 -72.16 -3.25
#